data_AF-A0A2N2AIC8-F1
#
_entry.id   AF-A0A2N2AIC8-F1
#
_cell.length_a   1.000
_cell.length_b   1.000
_cell.length_c   1.000
_cell.angle_alpha   90.00
_cell.angle_beta   90.00
_cell.angle_gamma   90.00
#
_symmetry.space_group_name_H-M   'P 1'
#
loop_
_entity.id
_entity.type
_entity.pdbx_description
1 polymer ?
#
loop_
_entity_poly.entity_id
_entity_poly.type
_entity_poly.pdbx_seq_one_letter_code
_entity_poly.pdbx_strand_id
1 'polypeptide(L)'
;MMERNAMADIYRELIEMRNSGQAGVLITVIDKKGHGPSIVGKKMLVCFDGLTKGTVGGGDLEYLTVKKAKELIIEKKHHIQNYNFSNIGSEEDSKNTSMICGGHVTLFFEYIPVNPSIYIFGAGHVGRYLICYLKNLDYNIIVIDDRNGSVVSALSKCQGVAHVA
;
A
#
# COMPACT_ATOMS: atom_id res chain seq x y z
N MET A 1 -26.46 -13.58 12.85
CA MET A 1 -26.70 -12.14 13.02
C MET A 1 -25.36 -11.49 13.33
N MET A 2 -25.08 -10.34 12.72
CA MET A 2 -23.79 -9.70 12.40
C MET A 2 -22.73 -9.64 13.51
N GLU A 3 -21.46 -9.93 13.15
CA GLU A 3 -20.25 -9.13 13.47
C GLU A 3 -18.97 -9.87 13.00
N ARG A 4 -18.67 -9.81 11.70
CA ARG A 4 -17.36 -10.23 11.12
C ARG A 4 -16.67 -9.13 10.30
N ASN A 5 -17.17 -7.89 10.33
CA ASN A 5 -16.84 -6.85 9.36
C ASN A 5 -16.30 -5.55 10.00
N ALA A 6 -15.01 -5.54 10.32
CA ALA A 6 -14.27 -4.28 10.53
C ALA A 6 -12.76 -4.40 10.24
N MET A 7 -12.18 -5.60 10.31
CA MET A 7 -10.82 -5.89 9.82
C MET A 7 -10.76 -6.16 8.30
N ALA A 8 -11.92 -6.14 7.62
CA ALA A 8 -12.09 -6.61 6.25
C ALA A 8 -11.71 -5.60 5.15
N ASP A 9 -11.48 -4.30 5.42
CA ASP A 9 -11.34 -3.34 4.30
C ASP A 9 -9.93 -2.79 4.03
N ILE A 10 -8.99 -2.69 4.98
CA ILE A 10 -7.68 -2.09 4.62
C ILE A 10 -6.80 -3.01 3.75
N TYR A 11 -6.86 -4.32 3.98
CA TYR A 11 -6.11 -5.29 3.19
C TYR A 11 -6.72 -5.49 1.81
N ARG A 12 -8.04 -5.35 1.69
CA ARG A 12 -8.72 -5.34 0.38
C ARG A 12 -8.26 -4.12 -0.43
N GLU A 13 -8.27 -2.93 0.17
CA GLU A 13 -7.81 -1.70 -0.47
C GLU A 13 -6.33 -1.78 -0.90
N LEU A 14 -5.48 -2.42 -0.09
CA LEU A 14 -4.08 -2.69 -0.45
C LEU A 14 -3.98 -3.61 -1.67
N ILE A 15 -4.78 -4.68 -1.73
CA ILE A 15 -4.82 -5.59 -2.88
C ILE A 15 -5.32 -4.85 -4.12
N GLU A 16 -6.36 -4.03 -4.01
CA GLU A 16 -6.90 -3.22 -5.11
C GLU A 16 -5.86 -2.23 -5.64
N MET A 17 -5.15 -1.53 -4.75
CA MET A 17 -4.05 -0.64 -5.12
C MET A 17 -2.90 -1.39 -5.83
N ARG A 18 -2.51 -2.57 -5.34
CA ARG A 18 -1.46 -3.37 -6.03
C ARG A 18 -1.93 -3.81 -7.42
N ASN A 19 -3.19 -4.23 -7.54
CA ASN A 19 -3.78 -4.67 -8.80
C ASN A 19 -3.97 -3.53 -9.81
N SER A 20 -4.11 -2.28 -9.35
CA SER A 20 -4.13 -1.10 -10.22
C SER A 20 -2.74 -0.65 -10.69
N GLY A 21 -1.67 -1.38 -10.31
CA GLY A 21 -0.30 -1.04 -10.67
C GLY A 21 0.25 0.17 -9.91
N GLN A 22 -0.36 0.51 -8.77
CA GLN A 22 0.06 1.64 -7.94
C GLN A 22 0.94 1.20 -6.78
N ALA A 23 1.89 2.06 -6.41
CA ALA A 23 2.63 1.94 -5.15
C ALA A 23 1.91 2.72 -4.04
N GLY A 24 2.23 2.37 -2.80
CA GLY A 24 1.74 3.08 -1.64
C GLY A 24 2.56 2.80 -0.40
N VAL A 25 2.12 3.33 0.72
CA VAL A 25 2.66 3.01 2.04
C VAL A 25 1.50 2.57 2.93
N LEU A 26 1.65 1.39 3.54
CA LEU A 26 0.78 0.92 4.61
C LEU A 26 1.37 1.37 5.94
N ILE A 27 0.64 2.21 6.66
CA ILE A 27 1.02 2.70 7.97
C ILE A 27 0.29 1.86 9.02
N THR A 28 1.02 1.40 10.04
CA THR A 28 0.47 0.66 11.18
C THR A 28 0.89 1.33 12.48
N VAL A 29 -0.06 1.52 13.40
CA VAL A 29 0.22 1.92 14.77
C VAL A 29 0.79 0.71 15.51
N ILE A 30 2.08 0.74 15.84
CA ILE A 30 2.79 -0.39 16.44
C ILE A 30 3.04 -0.24 17.94
N ASP A 31 3.03 0.99 18.46
CA ASP A 31 3.10 1.26 19.90
C ASP A 31 2.30 2.52 20.25
N LYS A 32 1.81 2.56 21.49
CA LYS A 32 1.13 3.72 22.08
C LYS A 32 1.39 3.76 23.58
N LYS A 33 1.81 4.93 24.07
CA LYS A 33 1.92 5.24 25.50
C LYS A 33 1.12 6.48 25.86
N GLY A 34 0.50 6.48 27.04
CA GLY A 34 -0.35 7.59 27.51
C GLY A 34 -1.65 7.76 26.71
N HIS A 35 -2.30 8.91 26.88
CA HIS A 35 -3.58 9.23 26.25
C HIS A 35 -3.39 9.73 24.80
N GLY A 36 -2.86 8.90 23.90
CA GLY A 36 -2.79 9.24 22.46
C GLY A 36 -4.13 9.06 21.72
N PRO A 37 -4.31 9.68 20.53
CA PRO A 37 -5.56 9.63 19.75
C PRO A 37 -5.82 8.29 19.03
N SER A 38 -4.89 7.34 19.15
CA SER A 38 -4.90 6.09 18.37
C SER A 38 -5.06 4.81 19.20
N ILE A 39 -5.13 3.67 18.54
CA ILE A 39 -5.15 2.33 19.12
C ILE A 39 -4.13 1.49 18.33
N VAL A 40 -3.30 0.72 19.03
CA VAL A 40 -2.36 -0.22 18.41
C VAL A 40 -3.10 -1.14 17.44
N GLY A 41 -2.53 -1.34 16.26
CA GLY A 41 -3.13 -2.12 15.18
C GLY A 41 -4.01 -1.31 14.20
N LYS A 42 -4.33 -0.04 14.49
CA LYS A 42 -4.94 0.85 13.48
C LYS A 42 -4.01 0.99 12.28
N LYS A 43 -4.62 1.04 11.09
CA LYS A 43 -3.92 1.09 9.81
C LYS A 43 -4.47 2.18 8.91
N MET A 44 -3.58 2.75 8.13
CA MET A 44 -3.89 3.69 7.06
C MET A 44 -3.07 3.33 5.83
N LEU A 45 -3.68 3.35 4.66
CA LEU A 45 -3.01 3.21 3.37
C LEU A 45 -2.95 4.58 2.72
N VAL A 46 -1.77 4.95 2.20
CA VAL A 46 -1.57 6.15 1.40
C VAL A 46 -1.04 5.71 0.04
N CYS A 47 -1.83 5.95 -1.01
CA CYS A 47 -1.47 5.63 -2.39
C CYS A 47 -0.58 6.74 -3.00
N PHE A 48 0.16 6.41 -4.05
CA PHE A 48 1.02 7.38 -4.76
C PHE A 48 0.26 8.61 -5.29
N ASP A 49 -1.00 8.43 -5.71
CA ASP A 49 -1.88 9.51 -6.16
C ASP A 49 -2.40 10.42 -5.02
N GLY A 50 -2.09 10.07 -3.77
CA GLY A 50 -2.52 10.79 -2.58
C GLY A 50 -3.89 10.36 -2.05
N LEU A 51 -4.55 9.37 -2.66
CA LEU A 51 -5.73 8.74 -2.07
C LEU A 51 -5.34 8.08 -0.74
N THR A 52 -6.24 8.17 0.24
CA THR A 52 -6.02 7.56 1.56
C THR A 52 -7.19 6.68 1.96
N LYS A 53 -6.90 5.58 2.65
CA LYS A 53 -7.88 4.63 3.18
C LYS A 53 -7.53 4.27 4.62
N GLY A 54 -8.53 4.13 5.49
CA GLY A 54 -8.31 3.89 6.92
C GLY A 54 -7.79 5.14 7.66
N THR A 55 -7.37 4.94 8.90
CA THR A 55 -7.00 6.02 9.84
C THR A 55 -5.97 5.50 10.85
N VAL A 56 -5.01 6.35 11.21
CA VAL A 56 -4.08 6.10 12.34
C VAL A 56 -4.44 6.88 13.60
N GLY A 57 -5.58 7.57 13.67
CA GLY A 57 -6.00 8.28 14.89
C GLY A 57 -6.66 9.65 14.69
N GLY A 58 -6.77 10.17 13.47
CA GLY A 58 -7.35 11.49 13.21
C GLY A 58 -6.42 12.67 13.47
N GLY A 59 -6.89 13.86 13.11
CA GLY A 59 -6.26 15.15 13.45
C GLY A 59 -4.87 15.35 12.83
N ASP A 60 -4.01 16.05 13.56
CA ASP A 60 -2.68 16.42 13.07
C ASP A 60 -1.76 15.20 12.85
N LEU A 61 -1.99 14.11 13.58
CA LEU A 61 -1.25 12.86 13.37
C LEU A 61 -1.45 12.34 11.94
N GLU A 62 -2.67 12.39 11.40
CA GLU A 62 -2.94 11.93 10.03
C GLU A 62 -2.30 12.83 9.00
N TYR A 63 -2.36 14.15 9.19
CA TYR A 63 -1.69 15.10 8.29
C TYR A 63 -0.18 14.82 8.21
N LEU A 64 0.48 14.69 9.35
CA LEU A 64 1.91 14.37 9.42
C LEU A 64 2.23 12.99 8.85
N THR A 65 1.34 12.01 9.07
CA THR A 65 1.47 10.65 8.54
C THR A 65 1.38 10.63 7.02
N VAL A 66 0.38 11.28 6.42
CA VAL A 66 0.23 11.38 4.96
C VAL A 66 1.41 12.08 4.34
N LYS A 67 1.88 13.18 4.95
CA LYS A 67 3.07 13.90 4.47
C LYS A 67 4.29 12.98 4.45
N LYS A 68 4.56 12.28 5.56
CA LYS A 68 5.72 11.38 5.66
C LYS A 68 5.60 10.20 4.70
N ALA A 69 4.40 9.64 4.54
CA ALA A 69 4.14 8.56 3.61
C ALA A 69 4.47 8.96 2.17
N LYS A 70 4.07 10.18 1.73
CA LYS A 70 4.40 10.68 0.39
C LYS A 70 5.91 10.78 0.15
N GLU A 71 6.68 11.24 1.14
CA GLU A 71 8.15 11.25 1.07
C GLU A 71 8.70 9.82 0.91
N LEU A 72 8.22 8.88 1.73
CA LEU A 72 8.70 7.49 1.73
C LEU A 72 8.34 6.70 0.46
N ILE A 73 7.21 7.02 -0.19
CA ILE A 73 6.86 6.40 -1.49
C ILE A 73 7.91 6.77 -2.55
N ILE A 74 8.38 8.03 -2.55
CA ILE A 74 9.41 8.50 -3.49
C ILE A 74 10.76 7.87 -3.16
N GLU A 75 11.12 7.82 -1.88
CA GLU A 75 12.37 7.21 -1.41
C GLU A 75 12.40 5.68 -1.53
N LYS A 76 11.23 5.04 -1.67
CA LYS A 76 11.04 3.58 -1.72
C LYS A 76 11.57 2.88 -0.47
N LYS A 77 11.24 3.40 0.71
CA LYS A 77 11.77 2.91 2.00
C LYS A 77 10.68 2.64 3.02
N HIS A 78 10.92 1.60 3.83
CA HIS A 78 10.21 1.43 5.09
C HIS A 78 10.79 2.38 6.14
N HIS A 79 9.99 2.78 7.11
CA HIS A 79 10.43 3.69 8.18
C HIS A 79 9.65 3.46 9.47
N ILE A 80 10.26 3.73 10.62
CA ILE A 80 9.57 3.79 11.90
C ILE A 80 9.67 5.22 12.42
N GLN A 81 8.53 5.82 12.76
CA GLN A 81 8.48 7.19 13.28
C GLN A 81 7.75 7.23 14.62
N ASN A 82 8.36 7.95 15.56
CA ASN A 82 7.75 8.30 16.83
C ASN A 82 7.13 9.70 16.73
N TYR A 83 5.89 9.83 17.21
CA TYR A 83 5.19 11.10 17.36
C TYR A 83 4.88 11.31 18.84
N ASN A 84 5.27 12.46 19.37
CA ASN A 84 5.06 12.83 20.75
C ASN A 84 4.07 14.01 20.82
N PHE A 85 3.00 13.85 21.60
CA PHE A 85 1.93 14.83 21.81
C PHE A 85 1.91 15.39 23.24
N SER A 86 3.04 15.29 23.95
CA SER A 86 3.27 15.93 25.25
C SER A 86 3.47 17.44 25.05
N ASN A 87 2.63 18.25 25.69
CA ASN A 87 2.68 19.73 25.81
C ASN A 87 3.75 20.47 24.99
N ILE A 88 3.27 21.18 23.95
CA ILE A 88 3.92 22.38 23.42
C ILE A 88 4.00 23.39 24.57
N GLY A 89 5.21 23.60 25.08
CA GLY A 89 5.44 24.50 26.20
C GLY A 89 6.90 24.65 26.57
N SER A 90 7.82 24.62 25.60
CA SER A 90 9.13 25.29 25.67
C SER A 90 9.93 25.02 24.39
N GLU A 91 10.04 26.07 23.59
CA GLU A 91 11.17 26.45 22.73
C GLU A 91 11.61 25.53 21.58
N GLU A 92 11.44 26.11 20.38
CA GLU A 92 12.16 25.92 19.12
C GLU A 92 12.14 24.50 18.47
N ASP A 93 11.57 24.44 17.26
CA ASP A 93 11.48 23.30 16.31
C ASP A 93 10.25 22.39 16.29
N SER A 94 9.23 22.65 17.12
CA SER A 94 8.01 21.84 17.08
C SER A 94 6.88 22.55 16.33
N LYS A 95 6.55 22.06 15.13
CA LYS A 95 5.30 22.43 14.43
C LYS A 95 4.12 22.13 15.34
N ASN A 96 3.54 23.19 15.90
CA ASN A 96 2.44 23.11 16.83
C ASN A 96 1.25 22.37 16.20
N THR A 97 0.88 21.26 16.84
CA THR A 97 -0.34 20.50 16.54
C THR A 97 -1.32 20.73 17.68
N SER A 98 -2.58 21.00 17.35
CA SER A 98 -3.62 21.49 18.25
C SER A 98 -4.26 20.35 19.08
N MET A 99 -3.46 19.37 19.50
CA MET A 99 -3.92 18.19 20.23
C MET A 99 -3.08 17.97 21.49
N ILE A 100 -3.53 18.57 22.59
CA ILE A 100 -2.95 18.38 23.93
C ILE A 100 -3.50 17.07 24.50
N CYS A 101 -2.83 15.96 24.21
CA CYS A 101 -3.26 14.63 24.68
C CYS A 101 -2.17 13.88 25.48
N GLY A 102 -0.96 14.41 25.60
CA GLY A 102 0.05 13.84 26.51
C GLY A 102 0.47 12.40 26.19
N GLY A 103 0.27 11.97 24.95
CA GLY A 103 0.54 10.61 24.49
C GLY A 103 1.69 10.54 23.50
N HIS A 104 2.29 9.35 23.38
CA HIS A 104 3.25 9.01 22.34
C HIS A 104 2.67 7.88 21.48
N VAL A 105 2.90 7.96 20.16
CA VAL A 105 2.47 6.97 19.19
C VAL A 105 3.66 6.62 18.28
N THR A 106 3.92 5.34 18.10
CA THR A 106 4.89 4.85 17.11
C THR A 106 4.16 4.28 15.91
N LEU A 107 4.53 4.77 14.73
CA LEU A 107 4.00 4.31 13.45
C LEU A 107 5.10 3.59 12.67
N PHE A 108 4.76 2.42 12.15
CA PHE A 108 5.54 1.73 11.13
C PHE A 108 4.98 2.07 9.75
N PHE A 109 5.82 2.58 8.88
CA PHE A 109 5.54 2.91 7.49
C PHE A 109 6.13 1.80 6.62
N GLU A 110 5.27 0.97 6.05
CA GLU A 110 5.66 -0.10 5.16
C GLU A 110 5.48 0.34 3.71
N TYR A 111 6.57 0.61 2.98
CA TYR A 111 6.51 0.86 1.54
C TYR A 111 6.07 -0.40 0.79
N ILE A 112 5.03 -0.25 -0.03
CA ILE A 112 4.46 -1.30 -0.87
C ILE A 112 4.79 -0.95 -2.34
N PRO A 113 5.70 -1.69 -3.00
CA PRO A 113 6.10 -1.41 -4.37
C PRO A 113 5.02 -1.83 -5.39
N VAL A 114 5.15 -1.30 -6.61
CA VAL A 114 4.46 -1.86 -7.79
C VAL A 114 5.10 -3.21 -8.14
N ASN A 115 4.28 -4.18 -8.56
CA ASN A 115 4.81 -5.44 -9.08
C ASN A 115 5.62 -5.17 -10.36
N PRO A 116 6.87 -5.69 -10.46
CA PRO A 116 7.65 -5.57 -11.68
C PRO A 116 6.93 -6.18 -12.88
N SER A 117 7.13 -5.58 -14.06
CA SER A 117 6.49 -6.06 -15.30
C SER A 117 7.41 -7.01 -16.06
N ILE A 118 6.85 -8.11 -16.57
CA ILE A 118 7.50 -9.03 -17.51
C ILE A 118 6.80 -8.91 -18.85
N TYR A 119 7.55 -8.55 -19.89
CA TYR A 119 7.07 -8.49 -21.27
C TYR A 119 7.45 -9.78 -21.99
N ILE A 120 6.47 -10.46 -22.57
CA ILE A 120 6.63 -11.69 -23.33
C ILE A 120 6.22 -11.40 -24.78
N PHE A 121 7.20 -11.39 -25.67
CA PHE A 121 6.99 -11.26 -27.11
C PHE A 121 6.81 -12.67 -27.71
N GLY A 122 5.57 -12.98 -28.11
CA GLY A 122 5.17 -14.27 -28.65
C GLY A 122 4.33 -15.11 -27.68
N ALA A 123 3.07 -15.33 -28.05
CA ALA A 123 2.09 -16.22 -27.43
C ALA A 123 2.04 -17.61 -28.11
N GLY A 124 3.14 -18.03 -28.74
CA GLY A 124 3.29 -19.36 -29.34
C GLY A 124 3.37 -20.49 -28.31
N HIS A 125 3.75 -21.70 -28.76
CA HIS A 125 3.80 -22.89 -27.91
C HIS A 125 4.64 -22.66 -26.63
N VAL A 126 5.86 -22.15 -26.78
CA VAL A 126 6.77 -21.87 -25.65
C VAL A 126 6.24 -20.73 -24.77
N GLY A 127 5.86 -19.60 -25.38
CA GLY A 127 5.38 -18.42 -24.66
C GLY A 127 4.18 -18.73 -23.77
N ARG A 128 3.28 -19.59 -24.24
CA ARG A 128 2.12 -20.03 -23.46
C ARG A 128 2.49 -20.81 -22.19
N TYR A 129 3.47 -21.72 -22.25
CA TYR A 129 3.93 -22.42 -21.05
C TYR A 129 4.64 -21.49 -20.09
N LEU A 130 5.43 -20.55 -20.62
CA LEU A 130 6.11 -19.53 -19.81
C LEU A 130 5.11 -18.67 -19.04
N ILE A 131 4.04 -18.19 -19.70
CA ILE A 131 2.94 -17.44 -19.05
C ILE A 131 2.32 -18.25 -17.90
N CYS A 132 2.02 -19.53 -18.15
CA CYS A 132 1.38 -20.40 -17.16
C CYS A 132 2.27 -20.68 -15.93
N TYR A 133 3.59 -20.62 -16.09
CA TYR A 133 4.55 -20.72 -14.98
C TYR A 133 4.65 -19.40 -14.20
N LEU A 134 4.83 -18.28 -14.92
CA LEU A 134 5.08 -16.97 -14.33
C LEU A 134 3.86 -16.38 -13.60
N LYS A 135 2.63 -16.73 -14.00
CA LYS A 135 1.39 -16.15 -13.42
C LYS A 135 1.20 -16.38 -11.91
N ASN A 136 1.94 -17.32 -11.32
CA ASN A 136 1.87 -17.61 -9.88
C ASN A 136 2.88 -16.77 -9.07
N LEU A 137 3.63 -15.90 -9.75
CA LEU A 137 4.61 -15.01 -9.15
C LEU A 137 4.04 -13.58 -9.10
N ASP A 138 4.59 -12.75 -8.22
CA ASP A 138 4.19 -11.35 -8.02
C ASP A 138 4.72 -10.41 -9.14
N TYR A 139 4.44 -10.74 -10.40
CA TYR A 139 4.77 -9.93 -11.57
C TYR A 139 3.52 -9.50 -12.34
N ASN A 140 3.60 -8.34 -12.96
CA ASN A 140 2.65 -7.92 -13.98
C ASN A 140 3.07 -8.51 -15.34
N ILE A 141 2.35 -9.50 -15.86
CA ILE A 141 2.72 -10.18 -17.11
C ILE A 141 1.98 -9.55 -18.29
N ILE A 142 2.76 -9.07 -19.26
CA ILE A 142 2.28 -8.42 -20.48
C ILE A 142 2.71 -9.26 -21.66
N VAL A 143 1.77 -9.69 -22.49
CA VAL A 143 2.02 -10.57 -23.64
C VAL A 143 1.69 -9.84 -24.92
N ILE A 144 2.67 -9.81 -25.83
CA ILE A 144 2.59 -9.10 -27.12
C ILE A 144 2.76 -10.15 -28.23
N ASP A 145 1.81 -10.24 -29.16
CA ASP A 145 1.88 -11.13 -30.32
C ASP A 145 1.14 -10.48 -31.50
N ASP A 146 1.73 -10.52 -32.68
CA ASP A 146 1.20 -9.91 -33.91
C ASP A 146 0.08 -10.76 -34.56
N ARG A 147 -0.08 -12.02 -34.14
CA ARG A 147 -1.12 -12.92 -34.67
C ARG A 147 -2.42 -12.73 -33.93
N ASN A 148 -3.41 -12.16 -34.62
CA ASN A 148 -4.79 -12.02 -34.15
C ASN A 148 -5.32 -13.32 -33.50
N GLY A 149 -5.73 -13.25 -32.23
CA GLY A 149 -6.37 -14.36 -31.49
C GLY A 149 -5.43 -15.30 -30.71
N SER A 150 -4.11 -15.26 -30.94
CA SER A 150 -3.15 -16.16 -30.26
C SER A 150 -3.03 -15.88 -28.77
N VAL A 151 -3.06 -14.61 -28.37
CA VAL A 151 -2.95 -14.19 -26.97
C VAL A 151 -4.15 -14.63 -26.15
N VAL A 152 -5.38 -14.44 -26.66
CA VAL A 152 -6.62 -14.88 -25.98
C VAL A 152 -6.64 -16.40 -25.80
N SER A 153 -6.15 -17.16 -26.78
CA SER A 153 -6.04 -18.63 -26.68
C SER A 153 -4.99 -19.10 -25.65
N ALA A 154 -3.92 -18.32 -25.47
CA ALA A 154 -2.87 -18.60 -24.49
C ALA A 154 -3.34 -18.29 -23.06
N LEU A 155 -4.07 -17.18 -22.90
CA LEU A 155 -4.63 -16.73 -21.62
C LEU A 155 -5.84 -17.57 -21.17
N SER A 156 -6.78 -17.88 -22.07
CA SER A 156 -7.99 -18.67 -21.75
C SER A 156 -7.71 -20.06 -21.19
N LYS A 157 -6.52 -20.62 -21.47
CA LYS A 157 -6.12 -21.94 -20.98
C LYS A 157 -5.32 -21.90 -19.66
N CYS A 158 -5.16 -20.72 -19.07
CA CYS A 158 -4.48 -20.51 -17.79
C CYS A 158 -5.37 -19.61 -16.90
N GLN A 159 -5.86 -20.09 -15.75
CA GLN A 159 -6.51 -19.21 -14.77
C GLN A 159 -5.49 -18.19 -14.19
N GLY A 160 -5.71 -16.88 -14.33
CA GLY A 160 -4.82 -15.82 -13.82
C GLY A 160 -4.95 -14.49 -14.59
N VAL A 161 -4.37 -13.40 -14.06
CA VAL A 161 -4.39 -12.07 -14.68
C VAL A 161 -3.14 -11.90 -15.51
N ALA A 162 -3.30 -11.83 -16.83
CA ALA A 162 -2.27 -11.33 -17.73
C ALA A 162 -2.93 -10.38 -18.70
N HIS A 163 -2.27 -9.26 -18.96
CA HIS A 163 -2.81 -8.18 -19.76
C HIS A 163 -2.34 -8.33 -21.21
N VAL A 164 -3.29 -8.24 -22.13
CA VAL A 164 -3.02 -8.18 -23.58
C VAL A 164 -2.73 -6.74 -23.92
N ALA A 165 -1.58 -6.49 -24.54
CA ALA A 165 -1.21 -5.20 -25.13
C ALA A 165 -1.01 -5.37 -26.63
#